data_AF-A0A939REX3-F1
#
_entry.id   AF-A0A939REX3-F1
#
_cell.length_a   1.000
_cell.length_b   1.000
_cell.length_c   1.000
_cell.angle_alpha   90.00
_cell.angle_beta   90.00
_cell.angle_gamma   90.00
#
_symmetry.space_group_name_H-M   'P 1'
#
loop_
_entity.id
_entity.type
_entity.pdbx_description
1 polymer ?
#
loop_
_entity_poly.entity_id
_entity_poly.type
_entity_poly.pdbx_seq_one_letter_code
_entity_poly.pdbx_strand_id
1 'polypeptide(L)'
;MSTHHQSLPPSPRADGLPWTASDALLAVGAAALDLLGYTVGGPDGSRPIAPTALVLLVLAAMPLLTRRRYPLASLAGVLVLGLALNLSGPVPQHFNCTLCVALFAVARSRGIAVAVPAALVAAAVPLLGQGHPLPPPVGDVAVNVLAAALVIVAAEVLKRWQHEVEVRRRLLADRAVAQERRRIARELHDIVAHHITTMQLMAGGARANLGGDSEVVRDALVTLEGSGRMALREMRQLLDVLRAGDALEEADGVPSAPQPGVGDLGGLVEESRRAGLPTEFAVLGEERPLPPSTSLAVFRIVQESLTNTRKHAGRARARVQLTYHPDRVTVEVSDNGAAAPADTLVGALTGAGCAPAPPGSCPRTSP
;
A
#
# COMPACT_ATOMS: atom_id res chain seq x y z
N MET A 1 3.02 4.36 -27.20
CA MET A 1 4.02 3.30 -26.92
C MET A 1 4.78 3.77 -25.70
N SER A 2 4.77 3.18 -24.51
CA SER A 2 4.20 1.94 -23.97
C SER A 2 4.07 2.16 -22.46
N THR A 3 2.91 1.85 -21.87
CA THR A 3 2.65 1.98 -20.43
C THR A 3 3.25 0.79 -19.69
N HIS A 4 4.32 1.00 -18.92
CA HIS A 4 4.87 -0.02 -18.02
C HIS A 4 4.03 -0.10 -16.74
N HIS A 5 3.20 -1.13 -16.66
CA HIS A 5 2.52 -1.56 -15.45
C HIS A 5 3.55 -2.28 -14.55
N GLN A 6 4.12 -1.59 -13.57
CA GLN A 6 4.83 -2.28 -12.49
C GLN A 6 3.79 -3.02 -11.62
N SER A 7 3.85 -4.35 -11.69
CA SER A 7 3.06 -5.24 -10.87
C SER A 7 3.83 -5.49 -9.58
N LEU A 8 3.23 -5.18 -8.43
CA LEU A 8 3.73 -5.56 -7.11
C LEU A 8 4.05 -7.06 -7.11
N PRO A 9 5.23 -7.50 -6.62
CA PRO A 9 5.52 -8.91 -6.51
C PRO A 9 4.50 -9.57 -5.56
N PRO A 10 3.90 -10.70 -5.94
CA PRO A 10 3.01 -11.41 -5.04
C PRO A 10 3.80 -11.82 -3.79
N SER A 11 3.22 -11.56 -2.62
CA SER A 11 3.74 -12.03 -1.35
C SER A 11 4.08 -13.53 -1.43
N PRO A 12 5.18 -13.98 -0.80
CA PRO A 12 5.56 -15.38 -0.79
C PRO A 12 4.42 -16.18 -0.15
N ARG A 13 3.71 -16.95 -0.98
CA ARG A 13 2.66 -17.86 -0.52
C ARG A 13 3.34 -18.92 0.35
N ALA A 14 3.03 -18.91 1.64
CA ALA A 14 3.25 -20.07 2.49
C ALA A 14 2.49 -21.27 1.88
N ASP A 15 3.25 -22.32 1.61
CA ASP A 15 2.87 -23.71 1.42
C ASP A 15 2.15 -24.12 0.11
N GLY A 16 2.77 -25.10 -0.59
CA GLY A 16 2.53 -25.52 -1.97
C GLY A 16 1.21 -26.25 -2.27
N LEU A 17 0.11 -25.93 -1.57
CA LEU A 17 -1.21 -26.44 -1.91
C LEU A 17 -1.93 -25.50 -2.90
N PRO A 18 -2.71 -26.04 -3.87
CA PRO A 18 -3.39 -25.23 -4.88
C PRO A 18 -4.60 -24.44 -4.36
N TRP A 19 -4.89 -24.45 -3.05
CA TRP A 19 -6.09 -23.89 -2.43
C TRP A 19 -5.77 -23.16 -1.11
N THR A 20 -6.60 -22.17 -0.76
CA THR A 20 -6.48 -21.41 0.50
C THR A 20 -7.41 -21.95 1.60
N ALA A 21 -7.14 -21.66 2.87
CA ALA A 21 -8.02 -22.04 3.99
C ALA A 21 -9.48 -21.58 3.80
N SER A 22 -9.68 -20.43 3.15
CA SER A 22 -11.00 -19.91 2.77
C SER A 22 -11.70 -20.74 1.69
N ASP A 23 -10.97 -21.37 0.77
CA ASP A 23 -11.55 -22.26 -0.23
C ASP A 23 -11.95 -23.61 0.38
N ALA A 24 -11.18 -24.12 1.36
CA ALA A 24 -11.54 -25.30 2.13
C ALA A 24 -12.81 -25.06 2.98
N LEU A 25 -12.89 -23.92 3.70
CA LEU A 25 -14.07 -23.56 4.48
C LEU A 25 -15.32 -23.47 3.60
N LEU A 26 -15.20 -22.88 2.42
CA LEU A 26 -16.30 -22.77 1.47
C LEU A 26 -16.72 -24.13 0.90
N ALA A 27 -15.77 -25.02 0.58
CA ALA A 27 -16.08 -26.37 0.12
C ALA A 27 -16.80 -27.20 1.20
N VAL A 28 -16.34 -27.13 2.45
CA VAL A 28 -16.98 -27.79 3.59
C VAL A 28 -18.37 -27.22 3.85
N GLY A 29 -18.53 -25.90 3.82
CA GLY A 29 -19.82 -25.24 4.00
C GLY A 29 -20.83 -25.61 2.90
N ALA A 30 -20.40 -25.65 1.64
CA ALA A 30 -21.24 -26.08 0.53
C ALA A 30 -21.66 -27.55 0.67
N ALA A 31 -20.73 -28.45 1.02
CA ALA A 31 -21.03 -29.85 1.28
C ALA A 31 -22.01 -30.04 2.44
N ALA A 32 -21.85 -29.27 3.53
CA ALA A 32 -22.74 -29.33 4.68
C ALA A 32 -24.16 -28.86 4.35
N LEU A 33 -24.31 -27.81 3.52
CA LEU A 33 -25.61 -27.33 3.04
C LEU A 33 -26.28 -28.35 2.12
N ASP A 34 -25.52 -28.96 1.22
CA ASP A 34 -26.06 -30.00 0.32
C ASP A 34 -26.48 -31.24 1.11
N LEU A 35 -25.71 -31.61 2.15
CA LEU A 35 -26.04 -32.71 3.04
C LEU A 35 -27.34 -32.43 3.80
N LEU A 36 -27.47 -31.22 4.36
CA LEU A 36 -28.69 -30.79 5.03
C LEU A 36 -29.89 -30.84 4.07
N GLY A 37 -29.74 -30.30 2.86
CA GLY A 37 -30.78 -30.34 1.83
C GLY A 37 -31.18 -31.77 1.47
N TYR A 38 -30.21 -32.67 1.30
CA TYR A 38 -30.44 -34.08 1.05
C TYR A 38 -31.22 -34.76 2.18
N THR A 39 -30.88 -34.47 3.44
CA THR A 39 -31.56 -35.05 4.61
C THR A 39 -32.98 -34.52 4.84
N VAL A 40 -33.23 -33.24 4.56
CA VAL A 40 -34.53 -32.59 4.82
C VAL A 40 -35.52 -32.82 3.67
N GLY A 41 -35.04 -32.98 2.43
CA GLY A 41 -35.88 -33.14 1.24
C GLY A 41 -36.51 -34.53 1.06
N GLY A 42 -36.17 -35.52 1.89
CA GLY A 42 -36.68 -36.89 1.76
C GLY A 42 -38.18 -36.98 2.06
N PRO A 43 -39.02 -37.46 1.11
CA PRO A 43 -40.48 -37.54 1.31
C PRO A 43 -40.92 -38.54 2.39
N ASP A 44 -40.03 -39.43 2.82
CA ASP A 44 -40.25 -40.34 3.95
C ASP A 44 -39.01 -40.32 4.85
N GLY A 45 -39.13 -39.80 6.08
CA GLY A 45 -38.05 -39.74 7.08
C GLY A 45 -37.54 -41.09 7.60
N SER A 46 -37.76 -42.17 6.84
CA SER A 46 -37.56 -43.57 7.23
C SER A 46 -36.65 -44.36 6.27
N ARG A 47 -36.10 -43.76 5.21
CA ARG A 47 -35.05 -44.39 4.39
C ARG A 47 -33.66 -44.05 4.93
N PRO A 48 -32.81 -45.04 5.27
CA PRO A 48 -31.44 -44.77 5.70
C PRO A 48 -30.66 -44.10 4.57
N ILE A 49 -29.89 -43.05 4.92
CA ILE A 49 -28.97 -42.37 4.00
C ILE A 49 -28.01 -43.42 3.45
N ALA A 50 -28.01 -43.63 2.13
CA ALA A 50 -27.09 -44.56 1.52
C ALA A 50 -25.65 -44.07 1.75
N PRO A 51 -24.72 -44.90 2.25
CA PRO A 51 -23.33 -44.49 2.48
C PRO A 51 -22.66 -44.02 1.19
N THR A 52 -23.09 -44.58 0.05
CA THR A 52 -22.68 -44.15 -1.30
C THR A 52 -23.07 -42.71 -1.60
N ALA A 53 -24.28 -42.28 -1.21
CA ALA A 53 -24.74 -40.90 -1.41
C ALA A 53 -23.93 -39.90 -0.57
N LEU A 54 -23.65 -40.24 0.70
CA LEU A 54 -22.81 -39.43 1.59
C LEU A 54 -21.40 -39.25 0.99
N VAL A 55 -20.78 -40.34 0.53
CA VAL A 55 -19.45 -40.33 -0.06
C VAL A 55 -19.41 -39.46 -1.32
N LEU A 56 -20.37 -39.64 -2.24
CA LEU A 56 -20.45 -38.86 -3.48
C LEU A 56 -20.67 -37.37 -3.22
N LEU A 57 -21.49 -37.02 -2.23
CA LEU A 57 -21.75 -35.63 -1.86
C LEU A 57 -20.50 -34.93 -1.30
N VAL A 58 -19.75 -35.61 -0.43
CA VAL A 58 -18.48 -35.09 0.09
C VAL A 58 -17.45 -34.98 -1.03
N LEU A 59 -17.35 -35.98 -1.90
CA LEU A 59 -16.47 -35.96 -3.07
C LEU A 59 -16.82 -34.82 -4.03
N ALA A 60 -18.09 -34.48 -4.20
CA ALA A 60 -18.54 -33.40 -5.09
C ALA A 60 -18.01 -32.03 -4.66
N ALA A 61 -17.65 -31.83 -3.40
CA ALA A 61 -17.03 -30.59 -2.92
C ALA A 61 -15.53 -30.50 -3.20
N MET A 62 -14.83 -31.62 -3.42
CA MET A 62 -13.38 -31.64 -3.67
C MET A 62 -12.95 -30.83 -4.92
N PRO A 63 -13.66 -30.89 -6.07
CA PRO A 63 -13.38 -30.05 -7.22
C PRO A 63 -13.38 -28.54 -6.91
N LEU A 64 -14.13 -28.07 -5.91
CA LEU A 64 -14.19 -26.65 -5.53
C LEU A 64 -12.85 -26.11 -5.05
N LEU A 65 -11.98 -26.95 -4.51
CA LEU A 65 -10.64 -26.55 -4.07
C LEU A 65 -9.81 -25.98 -5.23
N THR A 66 -10.04 -26.46 -6.45
CA THR A 66 -9.32 -26.01 -7.65
C THR A 66 -10.05 -24.90 -8.41
N ARG A 67 -11.20 -24.41 -7.93
CA ARG A 67 -12.10 -23.49 -8.65
C ARG A 67 -11.44 -22.18 -9.10
N ARG A 68 -10.44 -21.70 -8.37
CA ARG A 68 -9.73 -20.45 -8.70
C ARG A 68 -8.76 -20.62 -9.87
N ARG A 69 -8.18 -21.81 -10.02
CA ARG A 69 -7.16 -22.12 -11.04
C ARG A 69 -7.77 -22.77 -12.28
N TYR A 70 -8.72 -23.69 -12.08
CA TYR A 70 -9.38 -24.47 -13.13
C TYR A 70 -10.91 -24.46 -12.95
N PRO A 71 -11.59 -23.31 -13.19
CA PRO A 71 -13.02 -23.16 -12.93
C PRO A 71 -13.90 -24.12 -13.75
N LEU A 72 -13.53 -24.39 -15.01
CA LEU A 72 -14.28 -25.33 -15.86
C LEU A 72 -14.09 -26.78 -15.45
N ALA A 73 -12.87 -27.19 -15.07
CA ALA A 73 -12.61 -28.54 -14.57
C ALA A 73 -13.31 -28.77 -13.22
N SER A 74 -13.35 -27.74 -12.38
CA SER A 74 -14.09 -27.74 -11.12
C SER A 74 -15.58 -27.99 -11.35
N LEU A 75 -16.22 -27.19 -12.23
CA LEU A 75 -17.62 -27.37 -12.59
C LEU A 75 -17.89 -28.74 -13.21
N ALA A 76 -17.04 -29.20 -14.13
CA ALA A 76 -17.17 -30.52 -14.74
C ALA A 76 -17.11 -31.65 -13.69
N GLY A 77 -16.18 -31.56 -12.73
CA GLY A 77 -16.09 -32.52 -11.63
C GLY A 77 -17.34 -32.54 -10.75
N VAL A 78 -17.88 -31.37 -10.40
CA VAL A 78 -19.14 -31.26 -9.64
C VAL A 78 -20.31 -31.86 -10.42
N LEU A 79 -20.43 -31.56 -11.72
CA LEU A 79 -21.49 -32.10 -12.58
C LEU A 79 -21.41 -33.62 -12.71
N VAL A 80 -20.21 -34.17 -12.91
CA VAL A 80 -20.00 -35.63 -13.03
C VAL A 80 -20.35 -36.35 -11.73
N LEU A 81 -19.89 -35.83 -10.59
CA LEU A 81 -20.18 -36.43 -9.29
C LEU A 81 -21.65 -36.28 -8.89
N GLY A 82 -22.27 -35.14 -9.21
CA GLY A 82 -23.70 -34.93 -9.03
C GLY A 82 -24.56 -35.85 -9.91
N LEU A 83 -24.17 -36.06 -11.17
CA LEU A 83 -24.83 -37.03 -12.05
C LEU A 83 -24.69 -38.46 -11.53
N ALA A 84 -23.50 -38.84 -11.05
CA ALA A 84 -23.27 -40.15 -10.43
C ALA A 84 -24.17 -40.35 -9.19
N LEU A 85 -24.35 -39.31 -8.38
CA LEU A 85 -25.26 -39.32 -7.23
C LEU A 85 -26.71 -39.53 -7.69
N ASN A 86 -27.20 -38.78 -8.68
CA ASN A 86 -28.55 -38.91 -9.22
C ASN A 86 -28.84 -40.26 -9.89
N LEU A 87 -27.81 -40.92 -10.42
CA LEU A 87 -27.91 -42.27 -10.99
C LEU A 87 -27.85 -43.38 -9.94
N SER A 88 -27.26 -43.12 -8.78
CA SER A 88 -27.10 -44.10 -7.69
C SER A 88 -28.39 -44.37 -6.91
N GLY A 89 -29.35 -43.44 -6.95
CA GLY A 89 -30.67 -43.63 -6.35
C GLY A 89 -31.56 -42.39 -6.51
N PRO A 90 -32.83 -42.48 -6.10
CA PRO A 90 -33.75 -41.34 -6.13
C PRO A 90 -33.29 -40.28 -5.14
N VAL A 91 -32.83 -39.14 -5.66
CA VAL A 91 -32.44 -37.98 -4.86
C VAL A 91 -33.57 -36.96 -4.94
N PRO A 92 -34.13 -36.51 -3.81
CA PRO A 92 -35.10 -35.43 -3.82
C PRO A 92 -34.48 -34.16 -4.37
N GLN A 93 -35.30 -33.32 -4.99
CA GLN A 93 -34.85 -32.00 -5.40
C GLN A 93 -34.44 -31.20 -4.16
N HIS A 94 -33.18 -30.75 -4.16
CA HIS A 94 -32.59 -29.94 -3.09
C HIS A 94 -31.80 -28.79 -3.69
N PHE A 95 -31.55 -27.77 -2.88
CA PHE A 95 -30.70 -26.65 -3.28
C PHE A 95 -29.23 -27.10 -3.35
N ASN A 96 -28.69 -27.22 -4.56
CA ASN A 96 -27.32 -27.68 -4.80
C ASN A 96 -26.32 -26.50 -4.71
N CYS A 97 -25.85 -26.23 -3.50
CA CYS A 97 -24.91 -25.17 -3.17
C CYS A 97 -23.55 -25.41 -3.84
N THR A 98 -23.04 -26.64 -3.88
CA THR A 98 -21.76 -26.97 -4.52
C THR A 98 -21.77 -26.61 -6.01
N LEU A 99 -22.86 -26.93 -6.71
CA LEU A 99 -23.04 -26.57 -8.12
C LEU A 99 -23.17 -25.06 -8.32
N CYS A 100 -23.94 -24.37 -7.47
CA CYS A 100 -24.06 -22.91 -7.50
C CYS A 100 -22.68 -22.23 -7.35
N VAL A 101 -21.86 -22.69 -6.41
CA VAL A 101 -20.51 -22.16 -6.19
C VAL A 101 -19.59 -22.42 -7.39
N ALA A 102 -19.64 -23.62 -7.96
CA ALA A 102 -18.83 -23.97 -9.13
C ALA A 102 -19.22 -23.13 -10.36
N LEU A 103 -20.53 -22.97 -10.60
CA LEU A 103 -21.06 -22.15 -11.68
C LEU A 103 -20.69 -20.67 -11.48
N PHE A 104 -20.79 -20.16 -10.24
CA PHE A 104 -20.36 -18.81 -9.89
C PHE A 104 -18.88 -18.58 -10.21
N ALA A 105 -18.02 -19.57 -9.92
CA ALA A 105 -16.60 -19.48 -10.24
C ALA A 105 -16.35 -19.38 -11.76
N VAL A 106 -17.10 -20.12 -12.59
CA VAL A 106 -17.05 -20.01 -14.06
C VAL A 106 -17.56 -18.67 -14.53
N ALA A 107 -18.74 -18.23 -14.07
CA ALA A 107 -19.34 -16.95 -14.46
C ALA A 107 -18.47 -15.74 -14.11
N ARG A 108 -17.75 -15.79 -12.98
CA ARG A 108 -16.84 -14.72 -12.56
C ARG A 108 -15.54 -14.70 -13.36
N SER A 109 -15.01 -15.88 -13.72
CA SER A 109 -13.67 -16.01 -14.34
C SER A 109 -13.69 -16.02 -15.86
N ARG A 110 -14.81 -16.44 -16.47
CA ARG A 110 -15.00 -16.52 -17.91
C ARG A 110 -16.03 -15.48 -18.35
N GLY A 111 -16.05 -15.16 -19.65
CA GLY A 111 -17.07 -14.27 -20.22
C GLY A 111 -18.46 -14.95 -20.28
N ILE A 112 -19.49 -14.14 -20.50
CA ILE A 112 -20.89 -14.60 -20.57
C ILE A 112 -21.10 -15.69 -21.64
N ALA A 113 -20.32 -15.67 -22.72
CA ALA A 113 -20.33 -16.67 -23.79
C ALA A 113 -20.03 -18.10 -23.31
N VAL A 114 -19.27 -18.26 -22.22
CA VAL A 114 -18.98 -19.57 -21.61
C VAL A 114 -19.90 -19.82 -20.40
N ALA A 115 -20.27 -18.78 -19.68
CA ALA A 115 -21.12 -18.89 -18.49
C ALA A 115 -22.54 -19.36 -18.83
N VAL A 116 -23.15 -18.85 -19.91
CA VAL A 116 -24.50 -19.21 -20.36
C VAL A 116 -24.61 -20.71 -20.71
N PRO A 117 -23.78 -21.29 -21.60
CA PRO A 117 -23.86 -22.72 -21.87
C PRO A 117 -23.54 -23.57 -20.64
N ALA A 118 -22.61 -23.14 -19.78
CA ALA A 118 -22.33 -23.81 -18.51
C ALA A 118 -23.55 -23.82 -17.57
N ALA A 119 -24.32 -22.72 -17.51
CA ALA A 119 -25.55 -22.64 -16.74
C ALA A 119 -26.67 -23.50 -17.29
N LEU A 120 -26.81 -23.60 -18.62
CA LEU A 120 -27.78 -24.52 -19.24
C LEU A 120 -27.47 -25.98 -18.87
N VAL A 121 -26.20 -26.38 -18.90
CA VAL A 121 -25.77 -27.72 -18.46
C VAL A 121 -26.02 -27.90 -16.96
N ALA A 122 -25.67 -26.90 -16.14
CA ALA A 122 -25.90 -26.94 -14.70
C ALA A 122 -27.39 -26.97 -14.31
N ALA A 123 -28.28 -26.41 -15.13
CA ALA A 123 -29.73 -26.49 -14.91
C ALA A 123 -30.30 -27.85 -15.35
N ALA A 124 -29.72 -28.47 -16.39
CA ALA A 124 -30.22 -29.72 -16.97
C ALA A 124 -29.75 -30.98 -16.23
N VAL A 125 -28.47 -31.06 -15.85
CA VAL A 125 -27.87 -32.27 -15.25
C VAL A 125 -28.59 -32.75 -13.97
N PRO A 126 -29.02 -31.86 -13.05
CA PRO A 126 -29.75 -32.30 -11.85
C PRO A 126 -31.08 -32.99 -12.14
N LEU A 127 -31.67 -32.77 -13.31
CA LEU A 127 -32.94 -33.39 -13.74
C LEU A 127 -32.74 -34.78 -14.35
N LEU A 128 -31.49 -35.20 -14.59
CA LEU A 128 -31.15 -36.52 -15.10
C LEU A 128 -30.92 -37.48 -13.94
N GLY A 129 -31.67 -38.58 -13.87
CA GLY A 129 -31.45 -39.63 -12.88
C GLY A 129 -32.71 -40.38 -12.48
N GLN A 130 -32.61 -41.18 -11.43
CA GLN A 130 -33.72 -42.04 -10.95
C GLN A 130 -34.78 -41.27 -10.16
N GLY A 131 -34.52 -40.01 -9.79
CA GLY A 131 -35.39 -39.19 -8.94
C GLY A 131 -36.48 -38.39 -9.67
N HIS A 132 -36.39 -38.24 -10.99
CA HIS A 132 -37.34 -37.43 -11.77
C HIS A 132 -37.96 -38.24 -12.91
N PRO A 133 -39.28 -38.05 -13.20
CA PRO A 133 -39.90 -38.64 -14.37
C PRO A 133 -39.33 -38.02 -15.66
N LEU A 134 -39.46 -38.75 -16.78
CA LEU A 134 -39.09 -38.26 -18.11
C LEU A 134 -40.37 -38.09 -18.95
N PRO A 135 -40.81 -36.86 -19.29
CA PRO A 135 -40.14 -35.57 -19.06
C PRO A 135 -40.24 -35.06 -17.61
N PRO A 136 -39.27 -34.22 -17.16
CA PRO A 136 -39.27 -33.67 -15.81
C PRO A 136 -40.41 -32.67 -15.57
N PRO A 137 -40.90 -32.51 -14.33
CA PRO A 137 -41.90 -31.52 -13.98
C PRO A 137 -41.44 -30.10 -14.32
N VAL A 138 -42.38 -29.26 -14.79
CA VAL A 138 -42.08 -27.87 -15.17
C VAL A 138 -41.55 -27.05 -13.99
N GLY A 139 -42.02 -27.34 -12.77
CA GLY A 139 -41.53 -26.69 -11.55
C GLY A 139 -40.04 -26.92 -11.32
N ASP A 140 -39.57 -28.16 -11.44
CA ASP A 140 -38.18 -28.55 -11.20
C ASP A 140 -37.25 -27.87 -12.22
N VAL A 141 -37.66 -27.86 -13.49
CA VAL A 141 -36.97 -27.16 -14.57
C VAL A 141 -36.90 -25.66 -14.26
N ALA A 142 -38.02 -25.05 -13.88
CA ALA A 142 -38.08 -23.61 -13.59
C ALA A 142 -37.17 -23.22 -12.43
N VAL A 143 -37.14 -24.01 -11.35
CA VAL A 143 -36.27 -23.78 -10.18
C VAL A 143 -34.80 -23.85 -10.56
N ASN A 144 -34.39 -24.87 -11.32
CA ASN A 144 -32.98 -25.01 -11.73
C ASN A 144 -32.53 -23.91 -12.69
N VAL A 145 -33.37 -23.54 -13.65
CA VAL A 145 -33.10 -22.42 -14.58
C VAL A 145 -33.01 -21.10 -13.81
N LEU A 146 -33.94 -20.87 -12.87
CA LEU A 146 -33.93 -19.66 -12.05
C LEU A 146 -32.68 -19.59 -11.16
N ALA A 147 -32.30 -20.70 -10.51
CA ALA A 147 -31.09 -20.76 -9.68
C ALA A 147 -29.84 -20.47 -10.51
N ALA A 148 -29.69 -21.09 -11.69
CA ALA A 148 -28.56 -20.85 -12.58
C ALA A 148 -28.52 -19.40 -13.10
N ALA A 149 -29.68 -18.83 -13.45
CA ALA A 149 -29.80 -17.42 -13.86
C ALA A 149 -29.40 -16.46 -12.72
N LEU A 150 -29.89 -16.69 -11.49
CA LEU A 150 -29.54 -15.90 -10.32
C LEU A 150 -28.03 -15.94 -10.04
N VAL A 151 -27.39 -17.10 -10.18
CA VAL A 151 -25.93 -17.24 -10.00
C VAL A 151 -25.16 -16.43 -11.05
N ILE A 152 -25.55 -16.49 -12.33
CA ILE A 152 -24.91 -15.68 -13.38
C ILE A 152 -25.09 -14.19 -13.09
N VAL A 153 -26.32 -13.75 -12.79
CA VAL A 153 -26.63 -12.35 -12.50
C VAL A 153 -25.82 -11.87 -11.30
N ALA A 154 -25.77 -12.64 -10.21
CA ALA A 154 -24.97 -12.31 -9.03
C ALA A 154 -23.48 -12.20 -9.35
N ALA A 155 -22.94 -13.10 -10.17
CA ALA A 155 -21.53 -13.06 -10.59
C ALA A 155 -21.21 -11.80 -11.41
N GLU A 156 -22.08 -11.44 -12.37
CA GLU A 156 -21.91 -10.25 -13.20
C GLU A 156 -22.07 -8.95 -12.40
N VAL A 157 -23.06 -8.88 -11.51
CA VAL A 157 -23.25 -7.73 -10.61
C VAL A 157 -22.03 -7.54 -9.71
N LEU A 158 -21.53 -8.62 -9.07
CA LEU A 158 -20.37 -8.51 -8.20
C LEU A 158 -19.10 -8.12 -8.97
N LYS A 159 -18.92 -8.67 -10.18
CA LYS A 159 -17.79 -8.32 -11.07
C LYS A 159 -17.82 -6.85 -11.46
N ARG A 160 -18.99 -6.31 -11.85
CA ARG A 160 -19.17 -4.89 -12.18
C ARG A 160 -18.93 -4.01 -10.96
N TRP A 161 -19.50 -4.37 -9.82
CA TRP A 161 -19.31 -3.63 -8.58
C TRP A 161 -17.85 -3.58 -8.14
N GLN A 162 -17.12 -4.70 -8.19
CA GLN A 162 -15.68 -4.73 -7.90
C GLN A 162 -14.88 -3.83 -8.85
N HIS A 163 -15.22 -3.84 -10.14
CA HIS A 163 -14.59 -2.97 -11.13
C HIS A 163 -14.87 -1.49 -10.84
N GLU A 164 -16.11 -1.13 -10.52
CA GLU A 164 -16.49 0.23 -10.14
C GLU A 164 -15.79 0.70 -8.87
N VAL A 165 -15.68 -0.16 -7.85
CA VAL A 165 -14.98 0.15 -6.60
C VAL A 165 -13.50 0.42 -6.86
N GLU A 166 -12.86 -0.41 -7.67
CA GLU A 166 -11.46 -0.22 -8.05
C GLU A 166 -11.25 1.10 -8.83
N VAL A 167 -12.12 1.40 -9.80
CA VAL A 167 -12.09 2.67 -10.54
C VAL A 167 -12.30 3.86 -9.60
N ARG A 168 -13.28 3.81 -8.70
CA ARG A 168 -13.54 4.88 -7.72
C ARG A 168 -12.36 5.08 -6.78
N ARG A 169 -11.73 4.00 -6.32
CA ARG A 169 -10.55 4.06 -5.44
C ARG A 169 -9.40 4.78 -6.14
N ARG A 170 -9.14 4.49 -7.42
CA ARG A 170 -8.13 5.20 -8.23
C ARG A 170 -8.46 6.68 -8.37
N LEU A 171 -9.71 7.01 -8.73
CA LEU A 171 -10.14 8.41 -8.85
C LEU A 171 -10.01 9.19 -7.54
N LEU A 172 -10.27 8.56 -6.39
CA LEU A 172 -10.08 9.20 -5.08
C LEU A 172 -8.60 9.41 -4.76
N ALA A 173 -7.74 8.44 -5.07
CA ALA A 173 -6.29 8.59 -4.92
C ALA A 173 -5.75 9.74 -5.78
N ASP A 174 -6.13 9.80 -7.05
CA ASP A 174 -5.71 10.88 -7.97
C ASP A 174 -6.18 12.26 -7.49
N ARG A 175 -7.42 12.34 -6.98
CA ARG A 175 -7.95 13.58 -6.40
C ARG A 175 -7.21 14.00 -5.14
N ALA A 176 -6.88 13.06 -4.27
CA ALA A 176 -6.12 13.34 -3.06
C ALA A 176 -4.74 13.92 -3.40
N VAL A 177 -4.02 13.31 -4.35
CA VAL A 177 -2.74 13.83 -4.86
C VAL A 177 -2.89 15.22 -5.47
N ALA A 178 -3.92 15.44 -6.29
CA ALA A 178 -4.16 16.76 -6.89
C ALA A 178 -4.56 17.83 -5.86
N GLN A 179 -5.25 17.47 -4.78
CA GLN A 179 -5.58 18.37 -3.68
C GLN A 179 -4.34 18.71 -2.86
N GLU A 180 -3.49 17.72 -2.60
CA GLU A 180 -2.20 17.86 -1.93
C GLU A 180 -1.32 18.85 -2.69
N ARG A 181 -1.10 18.62 -4.00
CA ARG A 181 -0.33 19.52 -4.87
C ARG A 181 -0.85 20.97 -4.85
N ARG A 182 -2.18 21.16 -4.86
CA ARG A 182 -2.79 22.50 -4.76
C ARG A 182 -2.63 23.13 -3.37
N ARG A 183 -2.57 22.33 -2.31
CA ARG A 183 -2.31 22.82 -0.96
C ARG A 183 -0.87 23.31 -0.84
N ILE A 184 0.08 22.48 -1.25
CA ILE A 184 1.51 22.80 -1.31
C ILE A 184 1.75 24.07 -2.15
N ALA A 185 1.15 24.19 -3.33
CA ALA A 185 1.31 25.38 -4.17
C ALA A 185 0.80 26.67 -3.49
N ARG A 186 -0.27 26.59 -2.69
CA ARG A 186 -0.78 27.73 -1.91
C ARG A 186 0.15 28.04 -0.73
N GLU A 187 0.59 27.05 0.01
CA GLU A 187 1.55 27.24 1.12
C GLU A 187 2.85 27.88 0.61
N LEU A 188 3.36 27.42 -0.53
CA LEU A 188 4.51 28.04 -1.22
C LEU A 188 4.21 29.48 -1.63
N HIS A 189 3.04 29.74 -2.22
CA HIS A 189 2.66 31.09 -2.63
C HIS A 189 2.55 32.05 -1.44
N ASP A 190 1.95 31.61 -0.33
CA ASP A 190 1.76 32.41 0.88
C ASP A 190 3.11 32.76 1.54
N ILE A 191 4.02 31.78 1.65
CA ILE A 191 5.38 32.00 2.17
C ILE A 191 6.13 33.00 1.28
N VAL A 192 6.09 32.81 -0.04
CA VAL A 192 6.78 33.70 -0.98
C VAL A 192 6.19 35.11 -0.93
N ALA A 193 4.87 35.25 -0.95
CA ALA A 193 4.18 36.54 -0.91
C ALA A 193 4.49 37.30 0.39
N HIS A 194 4.50 36.61 1.52
CA HIS A 194 4.85 37.21 2.81
C HIS A 194 6.27 37.79 2.80
N HIS A 195 7.26 36.99 2.38
CA HIS A 195 8.66 37.41 2.35
C HIS A 195 8.94 38.51 1.31
N ILE A 196 8.28 38.49 0.15
CA ILE A 196 8.41 39.58 -0.83
C ILE A 196 7.86 40.88 -0.26
N THR A 197 6.74 40.80 0.46
CA THR A 197 6.10 41.97 1.09
C THR A 197 6.99 42.56 2.19
N THR A 198 7.58 41.74 3.05
CA THR A 198 8.51 42.21 4.09
C THR A 198 9.77 42.84 3.47
N MET A 199 10.35 42.22 2.44
CA MET A 199 11.49 42.79 1.71
C MET A 199 11.15 44.12 1.04
N GLN A 200 9.96 44.25 0.42
CA GLN A 200 9.49 45.52 -0.16
C GLN A 200 9.31 46.61 0.89
N LEU A 201 8.75 46.27 2.06
CA LEU A 201 8.57 47.21 3.16
C LEU A 201 9.92 47.73 3.68
N MET A 202 10.89 46.83 3.87
CA MET A 202 12.24 47.18 4.33
C MET A 202 13.04 47.97 3.30
N ALA A 203 12.95 47.60 2.02
CA ALA A 203 13.54 48.38 0.94
C ALA A 203 12.93 49.79 0.86
N GLY A 204 11.62 49.91 1.08
CA GLY A 204 10.91 51.17 1.17
C GLY A 204 11.41 52.04 2.34
N GLY A 205 11.56 51.45 3.52
CA GLY A 205 12.06 52.12 4.73
C GLY A 205 13.52 52.55 4.62
N ALA A 206 14.38 51.72 4.03
CA ALA A 206 15.76 52.09 3.73
C ALA A 206 15.83 53.27 2.75
N ARG A 207 15.01 53.24 1.67
CA ARG A 207 14.96 54.31 0.67
C ARG A 207 14.48 55.64 1.25
N ALA A 208 13.52 55.62 2.18
CA ALA A 208 13.03 56.83 2.84
C ALA A 208 14.08 57.51 3.73
N ASN A 209 15.08 56.78 4.23
CA ASN A 209 16.10 57.26 5.16
C ASN A 209 17.49 57.45 4.53
N LEU A 210 17.61 57.37 3.20
CA LEU A 210 18.90 57.52 2.48
C LEU A 210 19.62 58.87 2.71
N GLY A 211 18.88 59.91 3.12
CA GLY A 211 19.45 61.23 3.46
C GLY A 211 19.53 61.53 4.97
N GLY A 212 19.19 60.56 5.82
CA GLY A 212 19.11 60.69 7.28
C GLY A 212 20.05 59.73 8.01
N ASP A 213 19.53 58.98 8.99
CA ASP A 213 20.34 58.09 9.83
C ASP A 213 20.89 56.87 9.08
N SER A 214 22.22 56.84 8.92
CA SER A 214 22.92 55.71 8.27
C SER A 214 22.80 54.39 9.03
N GLU A 215 22.52 54.43 10.34
CA GLU A 215 22.34 53.20 11.13
C GLU A 215 21.01 52.52 10.79
N VAL A 216 19.92 53.28 10.66
CA VAL A 216 18.59 52.78 10.28
C VAL A 216 18.61 52.16 8.89
N VAL A 217 19.34 52.77 7.94
CA VAL A 217 19.52 52.21 6.59
C VAL A 217 20.30 50.88 6.63
N ARG A 218 21.34 50.78 7.46
CA ARG A 218 22.11 49.54 7.62
C ARG A 218 21.26 48.42 8.22
N ASP A 219 20.50 48.71 9.27
CA ASP A 219 19.68 47.71 9.97
C ASP A 219 18.54 47.17 9.07
N ALA A 220 17.91 48.06 8.28
CA ALA A 220 16.92 47.68 7.28
C ALA A 220 17.51 46.76 6.18
N LEU A 221 18.75 47.01 5.74
CA LEU A 221 19.43 46.16 4.73
C LEU A 221 19.83 44.80 5.30
N VAL A 222 20.31 44.74 6.54
CA VAL A 222 20.64 43.47 7.22
C VAL A 222 19.39 42.60 7.38
N THR A 223 18.28 43.22 7.81
CA THR A 223 17.02 42.50 7.99
C THR A 223 16.44 42.04 6.64
N LEU A 224 16.57 42.84 5.58
CA LEU A 224 16.20 42.45 4.20
C LEU A 224 16.98 41.23 3.71
N GLU A 225 18.30 41.21 3.90
CA GLU A 225 19.13 40.05 3.54
C GLU A 225 18.73 38.81 4.38
N GLY A 226 18.48 39.00 5.68
CA GLY A 226 18.02 37.95 6.58
C GLY A 226 16.71 37.32 6.12
N SER A 227 15.72 38.14 5.76
CA SER A 227 14.41 37.69 5.27
C SER A 227 14.52 36.97 3.92
N GLY A 228 15.35 37.45 3.00
CA GLY A 228 15.63 36.76 1.73
C GLY A 228 16.28 35.38 1.90
N ARG A 229 17.25 35.28 2.81
CA ARG A 229 17.88 33.98 3.14
C ARG A 229 16.90 33.02 3.82
N MET A 230 16.00 33.53 4.66
CA MET A 230 14.96 32.73 5.34
C MET A 230 13.95 32.16 4.33
N ALA A 231 13.42 33.01 3.45
CA ALA A 231 12.49 32.60 2.38
C ALA A 231 13.05 31.46 1.52
N LEU A 232 14.31 31.60 1.08
CA LEU A 232 14.97 30.59 0.26
C LEU A 232 15.19 29.26 0.99
N ARG A 233 15.40 29.30 2.32
CA ARG A 233 15.52 28.08 3.13
C ARG A 233 14.17 27.39 3.26
N GLU A 234 13.11 28.12 3.61
CA GLU A 234 11.77 27.56 3.76
C GLU A 234 11.24 26.95 2.45
N MET A 235 11.48 27.61 1.31
CA MET A 235 11.14 27.06 -0.01
C MET A 235 11.90 25.76 -0.31
N ARG A 236 13.22 25.72 -0.05
CA ARG A 236 14.01 24.50 -0.29
C ARG A 236 13.57 23.36 0.61
N GLN A 237 13.27 23.63 1.87
CA GLN A 237 12.79 22.64 2.81
C GLN A 237 11.45 22.03 2.36
N LEU A 238 10.49 22.85 1.89
CA LEU A 238 9.25 22.33 1.32
C LEU A 238 9.47 21.52 0.03
N LEU A 239 10.36 21.96 -0.86
CA LEU A 239 10.68 21.22 -2.09
C LEU A 239 11.43 19.91 -1.85
N ASP A 240 12.30 19.86 -0.84
CA ASP A 240 13.04 18.65 -0.48
C ASP A 240 12.10 17.58 0.11
N VAL A 241 11.08 17.98 0.89
CA VAL A 241 10.03 17.05 1.38
C VAL A 241 9.25 16.44 0.22
N LEU A 242 8.95 17.22 -0.84
CA LEU A 242 8.26 16.71 -2.03
C LEU A 242 9.14 15.76 -2.84
N ARG A 243 10.40 16.10 -3.03
CA ARG A 243 11.37 15.26 -3.76
C ARG A 243 11.71 13.96 -3.04
N ALA A 244 11.72 13.96 -1.71
CA ALA A 244 11.91 12.74 -0.93
C ALA A 244 10.72 11.77 -1.11
N GLY A 245 9.52 12.30 -1.35
CA GLY A 245 8.34 11.50 -1.71
C GLY A 245 8.40 10.98 -3.14
N ASP A 246 8.74 11.82 -4.12
CA ASP A 246 8.82 11.43 -5.54
C ASP A 246 10.00 10.48 -5.82
N ALA A 247 11.12 10.58 -5.08
CA ALA A 247 12.27 9.68 -5.21
C ALA A 247 11.98 8.23 -4.78
N LEU A 248 10.86 7.97 -4.10
CA LEU A 248 10.38 6.62 -3.80
C LEU A 248 9.47 6.06 -4.92
N GLU A 249 8.96 6.91 -5.82
CA GLU A 249 8.09 6.52 -6.94
C GLU A 249 8.80 6.56 -8.31
N GLU A 250 9.84 7.39 -8.49
CA GLU A 250 10.59 7.53 -9.76
C GLU A 250 11.89 6.70 -9.79
N ALA A 251 11.78 5.38 -9.59
CA ALA A 251 12.87 4.44 -9.89
C ALA A 251 12.99 4.08 -11.38
N ASP A 252 12.21 4.69 -12.28
CA ASP A 252 12.28 4.47 -13.73
C ASP A 252 12.15 5.80 -14.50
N GLY A 253 13.22 6.26 -15.16
CA GLY A 253 13.07 6.81 -16.51
C GLY A 253 13.47 8.25 -16.87
N VAL A 254 14.30 8.98 -16.10
CA VAL A 254 14.99 10.19 -16.62
C VAL A 254 16.46 10.12 -16.22
N PRO A 255 17.44 10.37 -17.12
CA PRO A 255 18.85 10.39 -16.75
C PRO A 255 19.12 11.66 -15.94
N SER A 256 18.69 11.66 -14.68
CA SER A 256 19.32 12.46 -13.65
C SER A 256 20.78 12.06 -13.62
N ALA A 257 21.71 13.02 -13.58
CA ALA A 257 23.10 12.76 -13.27
C ALA A 257 23.16 11.76 -12.10
N PRO A 258 24.01 10.71 -12.16
CA PRO A 258 24.00 9.62 -11.19
C PRO A 258 23.96 10.23 -9.78
N GLN A 259 22.97 9.83 -8.98
CA GLN A 259 22.80 10.38 -7.64
C GLN A 259 24.12 10.18 -6.88
N PRO A 260 24.64 11.24 -6.25
CA PRO A 260 25.94 11.17 -5.60
C PRO A 260 25.89 10.17 -4.45
N GLY A 261 26.92 9.33 -4.36
CA GLY A 261 27.01 8.26 -3.38
C GLY A 261 28.32 8.28 -2.61
N VAL A 262 28.59 7.20 -1.87
CA VAL A 262 29.84 7.05 -1.12
C VAL A 262 31.10 7.17 -1.99
N GLY A 263 31.01 6.83 -3.28
CA GLY A 263 32.10 6.99 -4.25
C GLY A 263 32.47 8.46 -4.53
N ASP A 264 31.55 9.40 -4.28
CA ASP A 264 31.76 10.84 -4.53
C ASP A 264 32.29 11.58 -3.28
N LEU A 265 32.41 10.90 -2.14
CA LEU A 265 32.90 11.49 -0.88
C LEU A 265 34.31 12.05 -1.01
N GLY A 266 35.18 11.39 -1.80
CA GLY A 266 36.53 11.90 -2.08
C GLY A 266 36.50 13.29 -2.73
N GLY A 267 35.62 13.49 -3.71
CA GLY A 267 35.44 14.78 -4.38
C GLY A 267 34.89 15.86 -3.44
N LEU A 268 33.93 15.49 -2.59
CA LEU A 268 33.35 16.38 -1.57
C LEU A 268 34.39 16.83 -0.53
N VAL A 269 35.28 15.94 -0.10
CA VAL A 269 36.39 16.27 0.81
C VAL A 269 37.38 17.22 0.14
N GLU A 270 37.71 17.01 -1.13
CA GLU A 270 38.58 17.93 -1.87
C GLU A 270 37.96 19.31 -2.08
N GLU A 271 36.65 19.38 -2.31
CA GLU A 271 35.93 20.65 -2.35
C GLU A 271 36.00 21.37 -1.00
N SER A 272 35.83 20.64 0.11
CA SER A 272 35.97 21.19 1.46
C SER A 272 37.38 21.74 1.73
N ARG A 273 38.43 21.02 1.29
CA ARG A 273 39.83 21.48 1.34
C ARG A 273 40.04 22.77 0.56
N ARG A 274 39.57 22.82 -0.69
CA ARG A 274 39.66 24.01 -1.54
C ARG A 274 38.89 25.20 -0.97
N ALA A 275 37.82 24.94 -0.24
CA ALA A 275 37.04 25.96 0.46
C ALA A 275 37.68 26.43 1.79
N GLY A 276 38.89 26.00 2.11
CA GLY A 276 39.68 26.49 3.24
C GLY A 276 39.52 25.69 4.55
N LEU A 277 38.84 24.54 4.54
CA LEU A 277 38.76 23.62 5.67
C LEU A 277 39.71 22.44 5.46
N PRO A 278 40.83 22.32 6.18
CA PRO A 278 41.69 21.14 6.09
C PRO A 278 40.93 19.90 6.57
N THR A 279 40.65 18.96 5.66
CA THR A 279 39.82 17.79 5.94
C THR A 279 40.60 16.50 5.68
N GLU A 280 40.71 15.60 6.66
CA GLU A 280 41.26 14.24 6.49
C GLU A 280 40.14 13.27 6.06
N PHE A 281 40.45 12.32 5.18
CA PHE A 281 39.49 11.28 4.77
C PHE A 281 40.13 9.90 4.85
N ALA A 282 39.48 8.98 5.56
CA ALA A 282 39.92 7.61 5.73
C ALA A 282 38.75 6.63 5.49
N VAL A 283 39.05 5.54 4.79
CA VAL A 283 38.13 4.41 4.59
C VAL A 283 38.73 3.20 5.29
N LEU A 284 37.95 2.56 6.16
CA LEU A 284 38.35 1.40 6.94
C LEU A 284 37.42 0.22 6.63
N GLY A 285 37.99 -0.99 6.62
CA GLY A 285 37.27 -2.23 6.29
C GLY A 285 37.28 -2.55 4.79
N GLU A 286 36.61 -3.64 4.44
CA GLU A 286 36.46 -4.08 3.05
C GLU A 286 35.28 -3.33 2.41
N GLU A 287 35.55 -2.57 1.35
CA GLU A 287 34.54 -1.80 0.63
C GLU A 287 33.50 -2.72 -0.01
N ARG A 288 32.22 -2.41 0.20
CA ARG A 288 31.09 -3.19 -0.32
C ARG A 288 30.04 -2.27 -0.94
N PRO A 289 29.33 -2.75 -1.98
CA PRO A 289 28.24 -1.98 -2.57
C PRO A 289 27.14 -1.76 -1.52
N LEU A 290 26.83 -0.50 -1.25
CA LEU A 290 25.75 -0.10 -0.36
C LEU A 290 24.43 0.04 -1.14
N PRO A 291 23.29 -0.20 -0.50
CA PRO A 291 22.00 0.18 -1.07
C PRO A 291 21.99 1.67 -1.48
N PRO A 292 21.40 2.05 -2.62
CA PRO A 292 21.45 3.43 -3.13
C PRO A 292 20.98 4.48 -2.11
N SER A 293 19.92 4.17 -1.36
CA SER A 293 19.39 5.05 -0.31
C SER A 293 20.39 5.27 0.84
N THR A 294 21.09 4.22 1.27
CA THR A 294 22.14 4.30 2.29
C THR A 294 23.35 5.09 1.80
N SER A 295 23.74 4.87 0.54
CA SER A 295 24.86 5.57 -0.10
C SER A 295 24.62 7.08 -0.17
N LEU A 296 23.43 7.49 -0.60
CA LEU A 296 23.02 8.90 -0.63
C LEU A 296 22.91 9.50 0.78
N ALA A 297 22.37 8.76 1.75
CA ALA A 297 22.25 9.23 3.12
C ALA A 297 23.63 9.54 3.72
N VAL A 298 24.61 8.64 3.55
CA VAL A 298 25.99 8.87 3.99
C VAL A 298 26.60 10.10 3.30
N PHE A 299 26.41 10.24 1.99
CA PHE A 299 26.89 11.41 1.25
C PHE A 299 26.32 12.73 1.80
N ARG A 300 25.00 12.77 2.06
CA ARG A 300 24.33 13.95 2.61
C ARG A 300 24.76 14.28 4.03
N ILE A 301 24.96 13.27 4.88
CA ILE A 301 25.48 13.44 6.24
C ILE A 301 26.85 14.13 6.18
N VAL A 302 27.78 13.61 5.39
CA VAL A 302 29.12 14.20 5.27
C VAL A 302 29.07 15.63 4.70
N GLN A 303 28.24 15.86 3.69
CA GLN A 303 28.08 17.18 3.06
C GLN A 303 27.60 18.24 4.05
N GLU A 304 26.56 17.92 4.81
CA GLU A 304 25.99 18.83 5.79
C GLU A 304 26.95 19.05 6.97
N SER A 305 27.57 17.99 7.47
CA SER A 305 28.57 18.09 8.55
C SER A 305 29.75 18.98 8.18
N LEU A 306 30.36 18.80 7.00
CA LEU A 306 31.47 19.65 6.54
C LEU A 306 31.03 21.10 6.29
N THR A 307 29.80 21.30 5.83
CA THR A 307 29.22 22.64 5.69
C THR A 307 29.05 23.32 7.04
N ASN A 308 28.60 22.59 8.05
CA ASN A 308 28.40 23.09 9.41
C ASN A 308 29.72 23.41 10.10
N THR A 309 30.73 22.53 10.00
CA THR A 309 32.09 22.84 10.50
C THR A 309 32.63 24.12 9.88
N ARG A 310 32.51 24.30 8.56
CA ARG A 310 32.99 25.52 7.89
C ARG A 310 32.26 26.79 8.36
N LYS A 311 30.95 26.71 8.60
CA LYS A 311 30.15 27.87 9.02
C LYS A 311 30.36 28.24 10.48
N HIS A 312 30.60 27.24 11.34
CA HIS A 312 30.44 27.42 12.79
C HIS A 312 31.70 27.14 13.61
N ALA A 313 32.64 26.32 13.13
CA ALA A 313 33.79 25.86 13.92
C ALA A 313 35.03 26.78 13.87
N GLY A 314 34.98 27.86 13.09
CA GLY A 314 36.09 28.81 12.95
C GLY A 314 37.32 28.20 12.27
N ARG A 315 38.53 28.42 12.81
CA ARG A 315 39.77 27.79 12.31
C ARG A 315 39.87 26.35 12.81
N ALA A 316 39.09 25.47 12.21
CA ALA A 316 39.05 24.04 12.51
C ALA A 316 39.73 23.19 11.44
N ARG A 317 40.05 21.95 11.78
CA ARG A 317 40.36 20.83 10.89
C ARG A 317 39.27 19.79 11.07
N ALA A 318 38.81 19.20 9.98
CA ALA A 318 37.83 18.14 9.98
C ALA A 318 38.46 16.78 9.66
N ARG A 319 37.85 15.71 10.14
CA ARG A 319 38.16 14.33 9.78
C ARG A 319 36.87 13.62 9.44
N VAL A 320 36.85 12.96 8.28
CA VAL A 320 35.76 12.11 7.82
C VAL A 320 36.29 10.67 7.77
N GLN A 321 35.65 9.78 8.51
CA GLN A 321 36.00 8.36 8.55
C GLN A 321 34.79 7.51 8.15
N LEU A 322 34.97 6.69 7.12
CA LEU A 322 33.97 5.74 6.66
C LEU A 322 34.42 4.32 7.00
N THR A 323 33.64 3.60 7.80
CA THR A 323 33.98 2.23 8.25
C THR A 323 32.94 1.24 7.76
N TYR A 324 33.36 0.26 6.98
CA TYR A 324 32.53 -0.85 6.51
C TYR A 324 32.58 -2.01 7.50
N HIS A 325 31.42 -2.40 8.02
CA HIS A 325 31.21 -3.59 8.83
C HIS A 325 30.45 -4.67 8.03
N PRO A 326 30.39 -5.92 8.52
CA PRO A 326 29.66 -6.99 7.82
C PRO A 326 28.17 -6.69 7.58
N ASP A 327 27.53 -5.95 8.49
CA ASP A 327 26.09 -5.73 8.56
C ASP A 327 25.69 -4.24 8.57
N ARG A 328 26.65 -3.32 8.61
CA ARG A 328 26.39 -1.87 8.69
C ARG A 328 27.53 -1.05 8.11
N VAL A 329 27.27 0.23 7.88
CA VAL A 329 28.29 1.24 7.58
C VAL A 329 28.24 2.32 8.66
N THR A 330 29.41 2.75 9.12
CA THR A 330 29.54 3.83 10.10
C THR A 330 30.29 4.99 9.46
N VAL A 331 29.69 6.18 9.53
CA VAL A 331 30.32 7.42 9.09
C VAL A 331 30.52 8.32 10.30
N GLU A 332 31.76 8.77 10.51
CA GLU A 332 32.13 9.67 11.59
C GLU A 332 32.71 10.95 10.97
N VAL A 333 32.16 12.10 11.37
CA VAL A 333 32.69 13.42 10.99
C VAL A 333 32.99 14.18 12.27
N SER A 334 34.27 14.45 12.50
CA SER A 334 34.76 15.15 13.70
C SER A 334 35.54 16.39 13.30
N ASP A 335 35.46 17.46 14.07
CA ASP A 335 36.33 18.62 13.92
C ASP A 335 36.95 19.06 15.24
N ASN A 336 38.04 19.83 15.17
CA ASN A 336 38.76 20.34 16.33
C ASN A 336 38.57 21.86 16.56
N GLY A 337 37.47 22.42 16.06
CA GLY A 337 37.14 23.83 16.26
C GLY A 337 36.67 24.16 17.67
N ALA A 338 36.44 25.43 17.94
CA ALA A 338 35.84 25.85 19.19
C ALA A 338 34.37 25.38 19.24
N ALA A 339 34.05 24.49 20.19
CA ALA A 339 32.68 24.11 20.44
C ALA A 339 31.89 25.37 20.86
N ALA A 340 30.79 25.67 20.17
CA ALA A 340 29.75 26.49 20.78
C ALA A 340 29.31 25.78 22.07
N PRO A 341 29.10 26.50 23.20
CA PRO A 341 28.64 25.87 24.43
C PRO A 341 27.37 25.07 24.14
N ALA A 342 27.42 23.78 24.44
CA ALA A 342 26.29 22.88 24.28
C ALA A 342 25.23 23.26 25.30
N ASP A 343 24.18 23.93 24.84
CA ASP A 343 22.95 24.06 25.60
C ASP A 343 21.79 23.46 24.82
N THR A 344 21.16 22.46 25.44
CA THR A 344 19.88 21.81 25.11
C THR A 344 19.71 21.11 23.74
N LEU A 345 19.93 19.79 23.75
CA LEU A 345 19.14 18.84 22.96
C LEU A 345 18.86 17.59 23.83
N VAL A 346 18.07 17.78 24.89
CA VAL A 346 17.29 16.71 25.52
C VAL A 346 15.82 17.10 25.39
N GLY A 347 15.11 16.39 24.51
CA GLY A 347 13.67 16.51 24.26
C GLY A 347 13.39 16.14 22.81
N ALA A 348 12.54 15.17 22.45
CA ALA A 348 11.65 14.34 23.22
C ALA A 348 11.26 13.13 22.35
N LEU A 349 11.41 11.91 22.87
CA LEU A 349 10.69 10.73 22.38
C LEU A 349 10.42 9.78 23.56
N THR A 350 9.56 10.21 24.47
CA THR A 350 8.84 9.27 25.35
C THR A 350 7.38 9.68 25.40
N GLY A 351 6.53 8.81 24.86
CA GLY A 351 5.09 9.00 24.76
C GLY A 351 4.43 9.21 26.11
N ALA A 352 3.50 10.15 26.15
CA ALA A 352 2.60 10.35 27.29
C ALA A 352 1.63 9.16 27.39
N GLY A 353 1.99 8.21 28.25
CA GLY A 353 1.08 7.24 28.82
C GLY A 353 0.20 7.90 29.88
N CYS A 354 -1.10 7.80 29.67
CA CYS A 354 -2.19 8.21 30.56
C CYS A 354 -2.17 7.43 31.88
N ALA A 355 -2.40 8.10 33.03
CA ALA A 355 -3.18 7.68 34.22
C ALA A 355 -2.88 8.60 35.44
N PRO A 356 -3.62 8.51 36.56
CA PRO A 356 -4.97 9.02 36.80
C PRO A 356 -5.00 10.06 37.96
N ALA A 357 -6.07 10.87 38.03
CA ALA A 357 -6.29 11.82 39.12
C ALA A 357 -7.03 11.16 40.32
N PRO A 358 -6.66 11.46 41.58
CA PRO A 358 -7.49 11.20 42.75
C PRO A 358 -8.17 12.49 43.29
N PRO A 359 -9.15 12.36 44.20
CA PRO A 359 -10.32 13.24 44.23
C PRO A 359 -10.32 14.30 45.35
N GLY A 360 -11.14 15.34 45.13
CA GLY A 360 -11.98 15.95 46.16
C GLY A 360 -11.45 17.22 46.82
N SER A 361 -12.18 18.33 46.66
CA SER A 361 -12.99 18.95 47.72
C SER A 361 -13.47 20.36 47.32
N CYS A 362 -14.79 20.56 47.23
CA CYS A 362 -15.39 21.89 47.34
C CYS A 362 -15.20 22.42 48.79
N PRO A 363 -15.26 23.75 48.97
CA PRO A 363 -16.52 24.27 49.51
C PRO A 363 -16.99 25.59 48.88
N ARG A 364 -18.32 25.75 48.96
CA ARG A 364 -19.08 27.00 48.81
C ARG A 364 -18.62 28.03 49.84
N THR A 365 -18.67 29.32 49.50
CA THR A 365 -19.70 30.28 49.96
C THR A 365 -19.36 31.69 49.50
N SER A 366 -20.34 32.34 48.87
CA SER A 366 -20.47 33.79 48.67
C SER A 366 -20.59 34.52 50.03
N PRO A 367 -20.52 35.86 50.06
CA PRO A 367 -21.63 36.71 49.61
C PRO A 367 -21.41 37.42 48.28
#